data_AF-A0A5K1K6K9-F1
#
_entry.id   AF-A0A5K1K6K9-F1
#
_cell.length_a   1.000
_cell.length_b   1.000
_cell.length_c   1.000
_cell.angle_alpha   90.00
_cell.angle_beta   90.00
_cell.angle_gamma   90.00
#
_symmetry.space_group_name_H-M   'P 1'
#
loop_
_entity.id
_entity.type
_entity.pdbx_description
1 polymer ?
#
loop_
_entity_poly.entity_id
_entity_poly.type
_entity_poly.pdbx_seq_one_letter_code
_entity_poly.pdbx_strand_id
1 'polypeptide(L)'
;MPRTYSLDEVSKHNSSSSCWVIISNKVYDVTDFLPDHPGGTKIILKYAGKDATSAYEPIHPPDALEKNLPPEKHLGGLDSVSASAVQEAAQNRKKTKDELRVEAAQKAKPPLSRVLSLWDMEHIAHKVLSYKAWAYYSSAADEELTNDENARAFSRIFFHPRVLREVSYCDPSTTILGCKSSIPVFVSGAALARLGHPLGEANITRGAGRTGIIQMVSSNASLSYAQIAEARLTADQPLFFQLYKNRDDKVAEQRVREVIALGYNAIFLTVDAIVAGNRERDVRAPFELEEQEREEGQGDKPETDEADLLGTAGALIANDDLDMTWERTIPWLRSITTLPIVIKGIQSVEAYGEDGVVKIVDILQREIVRGMRLLGASKVQELVPEMVEQVNWQPLISKL
;
A
#
# COMPACT_ATOMS: atom_id res chain seq x y z
N MET A 1 25.09 33.28 -0.84
CA MET A 1 23.83 32.95 -1.56
C MET A 1 23.89 31.46 -1.89
N PRO A 2 22.76 30.73 -1.85
CA PRO A 2 22.73 29.37 -2.37
C PRO A 2 23.19 29.38 -3.83
N ARG A 3 24.01 28.39 -4.23
CA ARG A 3 24.52 28.29 -5.60
C ARG A 3 23.34 28.01 -6.53
N THR A 4 23.33 28.65 -7.69
CA THR A 4 22.31 28.43 -8.72
C THR A 4 22.93 27.79 -9.95
N TYR A 5 22.14 27.00 -10.66
CA TYR A 5 22.58 26.26 -11.85
C TYR A 5 21.65 26.54 -13.03
N SER A 6 22.25 26.55 -14.22
CA SER A 6 21.51 26.62 -15.48
C SER A 6 21.06 25.24 -15.95
N LEU A 7 20.05 25.17 -16.81
CA LEU A 7 19.65 23.92 -17.47
C LEU A 7 20.78 23.28 -18.27
N ASP A 8 21.63 24.09 -18.92
CA ASP A 8 22.78 23.60 -19.68
C ASP A 8 23.79 22.90 -18.76
N GLU A 9 24.09 23.48 -17.60
CA GLU A 9 24.96 22.85 -16.60
C GLU A 9 24.38 21.53 -16.10
N VAL A 10 23.10 21.51 -15.72
CA VAL A 10 22.44 20.29 -15.23
C VAL A 10 22.42 19.20 -16.31
N SER A 11 22.16 19.57 -17.57
CA SER A 11 22.05 18.63 -18.69
C SER A 11 23.33 17.84 -18.99
N LYS A 12 24.49 18.32 -18.53
CA LYS A 12 25.80 17.63 -18.65
C LYS A 12 25.90 16.41 -17.74
N HIS A 13 25.07 16.32 -16.71
CA HIS A 13 25.04 15.25 -15.72
C HIS A 13 23.91 14.26 -16.03
N ASN A 14 24.02 13.58 -17.18
CA ASN A 14 22.97 12.75 -17.78
C ASN A 14 23.31 11.25 -17.89
N SER A 15 24.25 10.75 -17.09
CA SER A 15 24.74 9.36 -17.18
C SER A 15 24.81 8.68 -15.80
N SER A 16 25.03 7.37 -15.78
CA SER A 16 25.18 6.62 -14.51
C SER A 16 26.42 7.00 -13.70
N SER A 17 27.46 7.54 -14.34
CA SER A 17 28.66 8.04 -13.66
C SER A 17 28.56 9.51 -13.25
N SER A 18 27.53 10.22 -13.72
CA SER A 18 27.23 11.59 -13.32
C SER A 18 25.76 11.91 -13.59
N CYS A 19 24.93 11.84 -12.56
CA CYS A 19 23.48 11.92 -12.65
C CYS A 19 22.94 13.02 -11.73
N TRP A 20 22.52 14.14 -12.31
CA TRP A 20 21.79 15.18 -11.60
C TRP A 20 20.33 15.21 -12.05
N VAL A 21 19.44 15.58 -11.14
CA VAL A 21 18.01 15.73 -11.43
C VAL A 21 17.48 17.04 -10.85
N ILE A 22 16.46 17.59 -11.50
CA ILE A 22 15.71 18.74 -10.97
C ILE A 22 14.41 18.24 -10.33
N ILE A 23 14.13 18.67 -9.11
CA ILE A 23 12.88 18.43 -8.40
C ILE A 23 12.44 19.75 -7.76
N SER A 24 11.26 20.27 -8.10
CA SER A 24 10.72 21.52 -7.57
C SER A 24 11.71 22.69 -7.67
N ASN A 25 12.31 22.87 -8.86
CA ASN A 25 13.35 23.89 -9.15
C ASN A 25 14.65 23.81 -8.33
N LYS A 26 14.87 22.70 -7.63
CA LYS A 26 16.13 22.41 -6.92
C LYS A 26 16.90 21.32 -7.64
N VAL A 27 18.22 21.41 -7.62
CA VAL A 27 19.15 20.49 -8.28
C VAL A 27 19.77 19.56 -7.25
N TYR A 28 19.73 18.27 -7.55
CA TYR A 28 20.23 17.21 -6.69
C TYR A 28 21.24 16.34 -7.44
N ASP A 29 22.36 16.03 -6.80
CA ASP A 29 23.28 14.99 -7.26
C ASP A 29 22.85 13.64 -6.68
N VAL A 30 22.31 12.78 -7.53
CA VAL A 30 21.81 11.46 -7.15
C VAL A 30 22.73 10.33 -7.63
N THR A 31 23.93 10.66 -8.13
CA THR A 31 24.88 9.71 -8.73
C THR A 31 25.16 8.53 -7.80
N ASP A 32 25.55 8.82 -6.55
CA ASP A 32 25.92 7.78 -5.58
C ASP A 32 24.69 7.07 -4.98
N PHE A 33 23.51 7.65 -5.13
CA PHE A 33 22.25 7.10 -4.64
C PHE A 33 21.57 6.16 -5.65
N LEU A 34 21.98 6.18 -6.92
CA LEU A 34 21.45 5.33 -7.98
C LEU A 34 21.33 3.83 -7.62
N PRO A 35 22.34 3.17 -7.01
CA PRO A 35 22.24 1.74 -6.66
C PRO A 35 21.31 1.48 -5.47
N ASP A 36 21.09 2.49 -4.62
CA ASP A 36 20.32 2.37 -3.38
C ASP A 36 18.85 2.77 -3.57
N HIS A 37 18.49 3.33 -4.72
CA HIS A 37 17.13 3.75 -5.02
C HIS A 37 16.18 2.54 -5.07
N PRO A 38 15.13 2.49 -4.22
CA PRO A 38 14.23 1.33 -4.15
C PRO A 38 13.46 1.06 -5.46
N GLY A 39 13.17 2.09 -6.25
CA GLY A 39 12.55 1.99 -7.58
C GLY A 39 13.52 1.60 -8.71
N GLY A 40 14.75 1.22 -8.37
CA GLY A 40 15.80 0.84 -9.32
C GLY A 40 16.50 2.04 -9.97
N THR A 41 17.69 1.79 -10.51
CA THR A 41 18.53 2.82 -11.16
C THR A 41 17.93 3.33 -12.48
N LYS A 42 17.32 2.43 -13.27
CA LYS A 42 16.83 2.75 -14.63
C LYS A 42 15.78 3.87 -14.61
N ILE A 43 14.91 3.94 -13.60
CA ILE A 43 13.85 4.97 -13.55
C ILE A 43 14.40 6.38 -13.32
N ILE A 44 15.48 6.53 -12.54
CA ILE A 44 16.15 7.82 -12.33
C ILE A 44 16.88 8.23 -13.59
N LEU A 45 17.59 7.30 -14.25
CA LEU A 45 18.39 7.59 -15.44
C LEU A 45 17.56 8.16 -16.60
N LYS A 46 16.27 7.83 -16.71
CA LYS A 46 15.34 8.46 -17.69
C LYS A 46 15.29 9.98 -17.55
N TYR A 47 15.50 10.49 -16.34
CA TYR A 47 15.47 11.91 -15.99
C TYR A 47 16.86 12.49 -15.69
N ALA A 48 17.95 11.75 -15.96
CA ALA A 48 19.30 12.26 -15.75
C ALA A 48 19.54 13.54 -16.59
N GLY A 49 19.97 14.60 -15.93
CA GLY A 49 20.16 15.93 -16.50
C GLY A 49 18.86 16.70 -16.79
N LYS A 50 17.71 16.24 -16.29
CA LYS A 50 16.37 16.78 -16.63
C LYS A 50 15.52 17.08 -15.38
N ASP A 51 14.37 17.71 -15.59
CA ASP A 51 13.34 17.86 -14.57
C ASP A 51 12.53 16.57 -14.39
N ALA A 52 12.50 16.09 -13.14
CA ALA A 52 11.84 14.87 -12.71
C ALA A 52 10.62 15.16 -11.82
N THR A 53 10.29 16.43 -11.57
CA THR A 53 9.29 16.85 -10.58
C THR A 53 7.96 16.09 -10.70
N SER A 54 7.39 16.00 -11.91
CA SER A 54 6.10 15.33 -12.13
C SER A 54 6.13 13.82 -11.92
N ALA A 55 7.30 13.19 -12.09
CA ALA A 55 7.48 11.76 -11.85
C ALA A 55 7.79 11.46 -10.38
N TYR A 56 8.46 12.39 -9.69
CA TYR A 56 8.91 12.24 -8.31
C TYR A 56 7.78 12.47 -7.30
N GLU A 57 7.07 13.59 -7.40
CA GLU A 57 6.14 14.04 -6.36
C GLU A 57 5.00 13.07 -6.03
N PRO A 58 4.35 12.38 -7.00
CA PRO A 58 3.21 11.52 -6.68
C PRO A 58 3.57 10.27 -5.88
N ILE A 59 4.86 9.90 -5.83
CA ILE A 59 5.31 8.62 -5.26
C ILE A 59 6.25 8.77 -4.06
N HIS A 60 6.77 9.98 -3.80
CA HIS A 60 7.68 10.22 -2.68
C HIS A 60 7.08 11.18 -1.63
N PRO A 61 7.28 10.87 -0.32
CA PRO A 61 7.08 11.85 0.74
C PRO A 61 7.88 13.14 0.50
N PRO A 62 7.34 14.32 0.82
CA PRO A 62 8.03 15.59 0.63
C PRO A 62 9.36 15.74 1.39
N ASP A 63 9.59 14.94 2.43
CA ASP A 63 10.82 14.92 3.24
C ASP A 63 11.79 13.79 2.85
N ALA A 64 11.52 13.07 1.77
CA ALA A 64 12.31 11.91 1.38
C ALA A 64 13.73 12.28 0.91
N LEU A 65 13.92 13.43 0.25
CA LEU A 65 15.26 13.89 -0.17
C LEU A 65 16.10 14.28 1.05
N GLU A 66 15.50 14.95 2.02
CA GLU A 66 16.17 15.38 3.26
C GLU A 66 16.53 14.20 4.15
N LYS A 67 15.70 13.14 4.16
CA LYS A 67 15.93 11.94 4.97
C LYS A 67 16.95 10.97 4.35
N ASN A 68 16.97 10.85 3.02
CA ASN A 68 17.72 9.79 2.34
C ASN A 68 18.92 10.29 1.54
N LEU A 69 19.03 11.60 1.29
CA LEU A 69 20.13 12.17 0.52
C LEU A 69 20.94 13.16 1.39
N PRO A 70 22.27 12.97 1.53
CA PRO A 70 23.13 13.83 2.35
C PRO A 70 23.06 15.31 1.93
N PRO A 71 23.17 16.28 2.87
CA PRO A 71 23.07 17.71 2.56
C PRO A 71 24.01 18.21 1.46
N GLU A 72 25.20 17.63 1.34
CA GLU A 72 26.21 17.95 0.31
C GLU A 72 25.74 17.63 -1.12
N LYS A 73 24.73 16.77 -1.28
CA LYS A 73 24.12 16.41 -2.55
C LYS A 73 22.95 17.33 -2.95
N HIS A 74 22.54 18.24 -2.07
CA HIS A 74 21.53 19.28 -2.33
C HIS A 74 22.24 20.50 -2.93
N LEU A 75 22.54 20.41 -4.22
CA LEU A 75 23.49 21.32 -4.88
C LEU A 75 23.06 22.78 -4.88
N GLY A 76 21.76 23.05 -5.00
CA GLY A 76 21.20 24.40 -5.04
C GLY A 76 19.91 24.54 -5.86
N GLY A 77 19.59 25.76 -6.26
CA GLY A 77 18.40 26.06 -7.08
C GLY A 77 18.72 26.21 -8.56
N LEU A 78 17.71 26.18 -9.42
CA LEU A 78 17.86 26.71 -10.78
C LEU A 78 18.01 28.23 -10.76
N ASP A 79 18.75 28.77 -11.72
CA ASP A 79 18.70 30.21 -12.00
C ASP A 79 17.30 30.62 -12.50
N SER A 80 16.97 31.90 -12.42
CA SER A 80 15.62 32.40 -12.71
C SER A 80 15.18 32.16 -14.17
N VAL A 81 16.13 32.17 -15.11
CA VAL A 81 15.86 31.95 -16.54
C VAL A 81 15.52 30.49 -16.76
N SER A 82 16.33 29.59 -16.20
CA SER A 82 16.17 28.14 -16.24
C SER A 82 14.89 27.69 -15.55
N ALA A 83 14.57 28.24 -14.38
CA ALA A 83 13.32 27.95 -13.67
C ALA A 83 12.08 28.36 -14.48
N SER A 84 12.12 29.53 -15.13
CA SER A 84 11.03 29.99 -16.01
C SER A 84 10.89 29.08 -17.24
N ALA A 85 12.01 28.67 -17.85
CA ALA A 85 12.02 27.76 -18.98
C ALA A 85 11.43 26.38 -18.65
N VAL A 86 11.75 25.82 -17.46
CA VAL A 86 11.13 24.56 -16.99
C VAL A 86 9.63 24.72 -16.83
N GLN A 87 9.17 25.83 -16.25
CA GLN A 87 7.76 26.09 -16.04
C GLN A 87 7.00 26.27 -17.37
N GLU A 88 7.57 27.01 -18.33
CA GLU A 88 7.00 27.17 -19.68
C GLU A 88 6.95 25.85 -20.44
N ALA A 89 8.02 25.03 -20.35
CA ALA A 89 8.06 23.72 -20.97
C ALA A 89 6.99 22.78 -20.39
N ALA A 90 6.78 22.82 -19.07
CA ALA A 90 5.73 22.04 -18.41
C ALA A 90 4.31 22.48 -18.84
N GLN A 91 4.08 23.79 -19.00
CA GLN A 91 2.79 24.33 -19.43
C GLN A 91 2.48 24.06 -20.90
N ASN A 92 3.49 24.11 -21.76
CA ASN A 92 3.35 23.91 -23.20
C ASN A 92 3.44 22.44 -23.62
N ARG A 93 3.66 21.52 -22.67
CA ARG A 93 3.75 20.09 -22.96
C ARG A 93 2.43 19.58 -23.56
N LYS A 94 2.54 18.84 -24.67
CA LYS A 94 1.41 18.07 -25.20
C LYS A 94 0.99 17.05 -24.13
N LYS A 95 -0.28 17.09 -23.73
CA LYS A 95 -0.84 16.11 -22.81
C LYS A 95 -0.97 14.75 -23.48
N THR A 96 -0.77 13.70 -22.69
CA THR A 96 -0.97 12.33 -23.15
C THR A 96 -2.46 12.04 -23.37
N LYS A 97 -2.79 10.99 -24.13
CA LYS A 97 -4.18 10.54 -24.29
C LYS A 97 -4.78 10.16 -22.93
N ASP A 98 -3.99 9.53 -22.06
CA ASP A 98 -4.43 9.19 -20.69
C ASP A 98 -4.76 10.44 -19.86
N GLU A 99 -3.93 11.49 -19.91
CA GLU A 99 -4.17 12.74 -19.20
C GLU A 99 -5.44 13.44 -19.67
N LEU A 100 -5.66 13.51 -20.98
CA LEU A 100 -6.87 14.08 -21.55
C LEU A 100 -8.13 13.30 -21.15
N ARG A 101 -8.05 11.96 -21.15
CA ARG A 101 -9.11 11.06 -20.67
C ARG A 101 -9.42 11.33 -19.20
N VAL A 102 -8.41 11.38 -18.34
CA VAL A 102 -8.54 11.64 -16.91
C VAL A 102 -9.18 13.01 -16.67
N GLU A 103 -8.72 14.07 -17.33
CA GLU A 103 -9.29 15.41 -17.18
C GLU A 103 -10.77 15.47 -17.57
N ALA A 104 -11.15 14.81 -18.67
CA ALA A 104 -12.54 14.70 -19.08
C ALA A 104 -13.37 13.93 -18.05
N ALA A 105 -12.88 12.77 -17.58
CA ALA A 105 -13.57 11.95 -16.60
C ALA A 105 -13.72 12.66 -15.24
N GLN A 106 -12.69 13.39 -14.79
CA GLN A 106 -12.72 14.19 -13.57
C GLN A 106 -13.81 15.27 -13.62
N LYS A 107 -13.98 15.94 -14.78
CA LYS A 107 -15.07 16.92 -15.00
C LYS A 107 -16.45 16.26 -15.03
N ALA A 108 -16.53 15.02 -15.51
CA ALA A 108 -17.78 14.25 -15.64
C ALA A 108 -18.15 13.45 -14.39
N LYS A 109 -17.41 13.58 -13.27
CA LYS A 109 -17.69 12.83 -12.04
C LYS A 109 -19.12 13.07 -11.54
N PRO A 110 -19.86 12.02 -11.15
CA PRO A 110 -21.16 12.21 -10.53
C PRO A 110 -20.99 12.89 -9.17
N PRO A 111 -22.02 13.64 -8.70
CA PRO A 111 -22.02 14.14 -7.33
C PRO A 111 -21.97 12.99 -6.33
N LEU A 112 -21.30 13.20 -5.19
CA LEU A 112 -21.11 12.18 -4.15
C LEU A 112 -22.44 11.56 -3.68
N SER A 113 -23.53 12.33 -3.68
CA SER A 113 -24.87 11.86 -3.31
C SER A 113 -25.46 10.81 -4.26
N ARG A 114 -24.83 10.52 -5.41
CA ARG A 114 -25.20 9.46 -6.36
C ARG A 114 -24.29 8.24 -6.28
N VAL A 115 -23.31 8.25 -5.40
CA VAL A 115 -22.41 7.12 -5.16
C VAL A 115 -23.02 6.30 -4.03
N LEU A 116 -23.67 5.19 -4.35
CA LEU A 116 -24.52 4.44 -3.42
C LEU A 116 -23.78 3.28 -2.76
N SER A 117 -22.69 2.83 -3.36
CA SER A 117 -21.91 1.68 -2.91
C SER A 117 -20.41 1.88 -3.12
N LEU A 118 -19.61 1.03 -2.48
CA LEU A 118 -18.16 0.97 -2.74
C LEU A 118 -17.84 0.55 -4.18
N TRP A 119 -18.71 -0.25 -4.81
CA TRP A 119 -18.60 -0.62 -6.22
C TRP A 119 -18.75 0.58 -7.16
N ASP A 120 -19.66 1.51 -6.84
CA ASP A 120 -19.77 2.77 -7.59
C ASP A 120 -18.49 3.61 -7.45
N MET A 121 -17.91 3.66 -6.24
CA MET A 121 -16.65 4.36 -6.00
C MET A 121 -15.51 3.76 -6.86
N GLU A 122 -15.40 2.44 -6.90
CA GLU A 122 -14.39 1.74 -7.69
C GLU A 122 -14.59 1.95 -9.21
N HIS A 123 -15.82 1.84 -9.70
CA HIS A 123 -16.14 2.11 -11.11
C HIS A 123 -15.84 3.56 -11.52
N ILE A 124 -16.08 4.51 -10.63
CA ILE A 124 -15.69 5.91 -10.85
C ILE A 124 -14.16 6.02 -10.83
N ALA A 125 -13.48 5.40 -9.86
CA ALA A 125 -12.02 5.40 -9.75
C ALA A 125 -11.34 4.91 -11.03
N HIS A 126 -11.80 3.81 -11.61
CA HIS A 126 -11.30 3.27 -12.89
C HIS A 126 -11.31 4.32 -14.00
N LYS A 127 -12.31 5.19 -14.04
CA LYS A 127 -12.43 6.23 -15.07
C LYS A 127 -11.57 7.47 -14.79
N VAL A 128 -11.34 7.82 -13.54
CA VAL A 128 -10.78 9.13 -13.16
C VAL A 128 -9.33 9.06 -12.69
N LEU A 129 -8.83 7.86 -12.41
CA LEU A 129 -7.42 7.62 -12.13
C LEU A 129 -6.63 7.51 -13.43
N SER A 130 -5.34 7.87 -13.38
CA SER A 130 -4.42 7.53 -14.47
C SER A 130 -4.31 6.02 -14.62
N TYR A 131 -3.91 5.56 -15.80
CA TYR A 131 -3.76 4.14 -16.07
C TYR A 131 -2.83 3.46 -15.05
N LYS A 132 -1.68 4.11 -14.78
CA LYS A 132 -0.70 3.64 -13.80
C LYS A 132 -1.29 3.54 -12.39
N ALA A 133 -2.02 4.56 -11.93
CA ALA A 133 -2.62 4.56 -10.60
C ALA A 133 -3.68 3.44 -10.47
N TRP A 134 -4.52 3.27 -11.50
CA TRP A 134 -5.50 2.20 -11.53
C TRP A 134 -4.85 0.81 -11.55
N ALA A 135 -3.84 0.59 -12.39
CA ALA A 135 -3.11 -0.67 -12.45
C ALA A 135 -2.45 -1.02 -11.11
N TYR A 136 -1.81 -0.04 -10.46
CA TYR A 136 -1.20 -0.25 -9.14
C TYR A 136 -2.23 -0.59 -8.04
N TYR A 137 -3.34 0.16 -7.96
CA TYR A 137 -4.33 -0.04 -6.89
C TYR A 137 -5.21 -1.26 -7.08
N SER A 138 -5.61 -1.55 -8.32
CA SER A 138 -6.58 -2.62 -8.59
C SER A 138 -5.93 -3.98 -8.79
N SER A 139 -4.61 -4.05 -9.02
CA SER A 139 -3.91 -5.32 -9.27
C SER A 139 -3.69 -6.16 -8.02
N ALA A 140 -3.68 -7.47 -8.22
CA ALA A 140 -3.25 -8.46 -7.24
C ALA A 140 -2.16 -9.37 -7.82
N ALA A 141 -1.74 -10.38 -7.06
CA ALA A 141 -0.71 -11.31 -7.49
C ALA A 141 -1.25 -12.33 -8.53
N ASP A 142 -0.42 -12.65 -9.52
CA ASP A 142 -0.63 -13.66 -10.56
C ASP A 142 -2.00 -13.46 -11.25
N GLU A 143 -2.84 -14.50 -11.34
CA GLU A 143 -4.18 -14.42 -11.95
C GLU A 143 -5.24 -13.77 -11.04
N GLU A 144 -4.85 -13.19 -9.90
CA GLU A 144 -5.72 -12.45 -8.98
C GLU A 144 -6.84 -13.29 -8.32
N LEU A 145 -6.75 -14.62 -8.41
CA LEU A 145 -7.78 -15.55 -7.90
C LEU A 145 -8.10 -15.33 -6.43
N THR A 146 -7.08 -15.13 -5.59
CA THR A 146 -7.28 -14.89 -4.15
C THR A 146 -7.98 -13.55 -3.89
N ASN A 147 -7.74 -12.54 -4.72
CA ASN A 147 -8.42 -11.25 -4.59
C ASN A 147 -9.93 -11.39 -4.82
N ASP A 148 -10.31 -12.07 -5.90
CA ASP A 148 -11.72 -12.37 -6.20
C ASP A 148 -12.35 -13.27 -5.13
N GLU A 149 -11.60 -14.28 -4.69
CA GLU A 149 -12.03 -15.23 -3.69
C GLU A 149 -12.28 -14.57 -2.31
N ASN A 150 -11.51 -13.55 -1.92
CA ASN A 150 -11.73 -12.80 -0.69
C ASN A 150 -13.14 -12.20 -0.62
N ALA A 151 -13.61 -11.58 -1.70
CA ALA A 151 -14.97 -11.04 -1.78
C ALA A 151 -16.01 -12.16 -1.91
N ARG A 152 -15.73 -13.15 -2.78
CA ARG A 152 -16.63 -14.28 -3.05
C ARG A 152 -16.89 -15.13 -1.82
N ALA A 153 -15.93 -15.28 -0.90
CA ALA A 153 -16.09 -16.09 0.31
C ALA A 153 -17.29 -15.66 1.17
N PHE A 154 -17.60 -14.35 1.23
CA PHE A 154 -18.76 -13.85 1.97
C PHE A 154 -20.10 -14.31 1.37
N SER A 155 -20.17 -14.61 0.07
CA SER A 155 -21.39 -15.15 -0.57
C SER A 155 -21.76 -16.56 -0.12
N ARG A 156 -20.85 -17.25 0.58
CA ARG A 156 -21.10 -18.58 1.17
C ARG A 156 -21.78 -18.52 2.53
N ILE A 157 -21.91 -17.32 3.11
CA ILE A 157 -22.48 -17.10 4.44
C ILE A 157 -23.83 -16.39 4.29
N PHE A 158 -24.88 -16.98 4.87
CA PHE A 158 -26.23 -16.43 4.86
C PHE A 158 -26.67 -16.02 6.27
N PHE A 159 -27.44 -14.94 6.37
CA PHE A 159 -28.00 -14.51 7.64
C PHE A 159 -29.23 -15.33 8.02
N HIS A 160 -29.35 -15.64 9.31
CA HIS A 160 -30.59 -16.08 9.94
C HIS A 160 -31.18 -14.91 10.75
N PRO A 161 -31.90 -13.96 10.10
CA PRO A 161 -32.42 -12.79 10.79
C PRO A 161 -33.41 -13.22 11.88
N ARG A 162 -33.29 -12.62 13.06
CA ARG A 162 -34.23 -12.84 14.16
C ARG A 162 -35.38 -11.85 14.02
N VAL A 163 -36.60 -12.38 13.87
CA VAL A 163 -37.82 -11.57 13.74
C VAL A 163 -38.39 -11.19 15.11
N LEU A 164 -39.28 -10.18 15.14
CA LEU A 164 -39.95 -9.68 16.35
C LEU A 164 -38.97 -9.23 17.45
N ARG A 165 -37.90 -8.55 17.06
CA ARG A 165 -36.95 -7.90 17.98
C ARG A 165 -37.08 -6.38 17.87
N GLU A 166 -36.99 -5.70 19.00
CA GLU A 166 -36.90 -4.25 19.02
C GLU A 166 -35.55 -3.83 18.43
N VAL A 167 -35.60 -3.09 17.33
CA VAL A 167 -34.43 -2.59 16.57
C VAL A 167 -34.62 -1.13 16.16
N SER A 168 -35.46 -0.41 16.91
CA SER A 168 -35.70 1.04 16.75
C SER A 168 -34.41 1.86 16.93
N TYR A 169 -33.45 1.33 17.69
CA TYR A 169 -32.11 1.85 17.86
C TYR A 169 -31.08 0.73 17.77
N CYS A 170 -30.05 0.93 16.94
CA CYS A 170 -28.89 0.05 16.83
C CYS A 170 -27.62 0.90 16.93
N ASP A 171 -26.69 0.50 17.80
CA ASP A 171 -25.39 1.14 17.94
C ASP A 171 -24.31 0.22 17.35
N PRO A 172 -23.72 0.57 16.18
CA PRO A 172 -22.66 -0.21 15.58
C PRO A 172 -21.26 0.12 16.13
N SER A 173 -21.16 1.07 17.07
CA SER A 173 -19.86 1.52 17.58
C SER A 173 -19.16 0.44 18.39
N THR A 174 -17.83 0.52 18.42
CA THR A 174 -16.99 -0.44 19.13
C THR A 174 -15.65 0.17 19.53
N THR A 175 -14.79 -0.65 20.12
CA THR A 175 -13.40 -0.30 20.41
C THR A 175 -12.45 -1.27 19.72
N ILE A 176 -11.44 -0.73 19.02
CA ILE A 176 -10.39 -1.52 18.36
C ILE A 176 -9.07 -1.13 19.02
N LEU A 177 -8.40 -2.09 19.67
CA LEU A 177 -7.16 -1.86 20.44
C LEU A 177 -7.28 -0.69 21.45
N GLY A 178 -8.43 -0.57 22.12
CA GLY A 178 -8.71 0.51 23.09
C GLY A 178 -9.11 1.86 22.48
N CYS A 179 -9.06 2.01 21.14
CA CYS A 179 -9.50 3.22 20.45
C CYS A 179 -10.97 3.12 20.05
N LYS A 180 -11.77 4.17 20.27
CA LYS A 180 -13.18 4.19 19.84
C LYS A 180 -13.29 4.22 18.32
N SER A 181 -14.27 3.49 17.79
CA SER A 181 -14.64 3.51 16.36
C SER A 181 -16.16 3.56 16.24
N SER A 182 -16.67 4.39 15.32
CA SER A 182 -18.11 4.55 15.07
C SER A 182 -18.77 3.31 14.46
N ILE A 183 -17.98 2.45 13.80
CA ILE A 183 -18.37 1.18 13.19
C ILE A 183 -17.22 0.15 13.34
N PRO A 184 -17.46 -1.17 13.20
CA PRO A 184 -16.45 -2.19 13.47
C PRO A 184 -15.51 -2.44 12.28
N VAL A 185 -15.04 -1.36 11.64
CA VAL A 185 -14.06 -1.38 10.55
C VAL A 185 -13.08 -0.21 10.72
N PHE A 186 -11.93 -0.32 10.08
CA PHE A 186 -10.93 0.75 10.02
C PHE A 186 -10.29 0.78 8.63
N VAL A 187 -9.67 1.90 8.25
CA VAL A 187 -8.97 2.02 6.97
C VAL A 187 -7.64 1.28 7.08
N SER A 188 -7.42 0.27 6.24
CA SER A 188 -6.16 -0.48 6.22
C SER A 188 -5.01 0.35 5.62
N GLY A 189 -3.78 0.00 5.99
CA GLY A 189 -2.57 0.63 5.48
C GLY A 189 -2.37 0.30 4.01
N ALA A 190 -2.40 1.33 3.17
CA ALA A 190 -2.07 1.28 1.75
C ALA A 190 -1.03 2.37 1.44
N ALA A 191 -0.11 2.04 0.56
CA ALA A 191 0.96 2.94 0.11
C ALA A 191 0.47 3.86 -1.01
N LEU A 192 1.23 4.93 -1.25
CA LEU A 192 1.11 5.77 -2.45
C LEU A 192 -0.28 6.39 -2.69
N ALA A 193 -0.97 6.91 -1.66
CA ALA A 193 -2.30 7.51 -1.84
C ALA A 193 -2.29 8.76 -2.76
N ARG A 194 -1.13 9.40 -2.98
CA ARG A 194 -0.95 10.53 -3.90
C ARG A 194 -1.12 10.15 -5.38
N LEU A 195 -1.01 8.86 -5.74
CA LEU A 195 -1.39 8.39 -7.08
C LEU A 195 -2.89 8.60 -7.35
N GLY A 196 -3.73 8.47 -6.31
CA GLY A 196 -5.17 8.61 -6.41
C GLY A 196 -5.69 10.03 -6.23
N HIS A 197 -5.01 10.83 -5.42
CA HIS A 197 -5.41 12.20 -5.12
C HIS A 197 -4.23 13.04 -4.63
N PRO A 198 -4.03 14.30 -5.09
CA PRO A 198 -2.86 15.10 -4.71
C PRO A 198 -2.63 15.27 -3.19
N LEU A 199 -3.71 15.30 -2.41
CA LEU A 199 -3.66 15.38 -0.93
C LEU A 199 -3.35 14.04 -0.23
N GLY A 200 -3.25 12.94 -0.96
CA GLY A 200 -2.86 11.61 -0.47
C GLY A 200 -3.52 11.19 0.84
N GLU A 201 -2.70 10.64 1.73
CA GLU A 201 -3.10 10.06 3.01
C GLU A 201 -3.75 11.09 3.95
N ALA A 202 -3.40 12.37 3.85
CA ALA A 202 -4.01 13.44 4.66
C ALA A 202 -5.51 13.57 4.39
N ASN A 203 -5.98 13.26 3.18
CA ASN A 203 -7.41 13.27 2.87
C ASN A 203 -8.13 12.07 3.54
N ILE A 204 -7.45 10.92 3.59
CA ILE A 204 -7.94 9.74 4.31
C ILE A 204 -8.04 10.04 5.81
N THR A 205 -7.02 10.70 6.37
CA THR A 205 -7.01 11.11 7.79
C THR A 205 -8.18 12.02 8.12
N ARG A 206 -8.44 13.04 7.29
CA ARG A 206 -9.59 13.93 7.50
C ARG A 206 -10.92 13.20 7.33
N GLY A 207 -11.02 12.29 6.36
CA GLY A 207 -12.20 11.45 6.17
C GLY A 207 -12.50 10.58 7.40
N ALA A 208 -11.49 9.83 7.85
CA ALA A 208 -11.56 8.96 9.02
C ALA A 208 -11.93 9.73 10.30
N GLY A 209 -11.35 10.93 10.48
CA GLY A 209 -11.68 11.84 11.58
C GLY A 209 -13.14 12.31 11.57
N ARG A 210 -13.69 12.65 10.39
CA ARG A 210 -15.09 13.08 10.26
C ARG A 210 -16.08 11.97 10.57
N THR A 211 -15.73 10.73 10.22
CA THR A 211 -16.61 9.57 10.42
C THR A 211 -16.35 8.85 11.74
N GLY A 212 -15.29 9.20 12.48
CA GLY A 212 -14.92 8.57 13.73
C GLY A 212 -14.44 7.12 13.58
N ILE A 213 -13.80 6.77 12.44
CA ILE A 213 -13.13 5.48 12.26
C ILE A 213 -11.62 5.66 12.35
N ILE A 214 -10.90 4.57 12.61
CA ILE A 214 -9.43 4.58 12.71
C ILE A 214 -8.81 4.49 11.31
N GLN A 215 -7.67 5.13 11.10
CA GLN A 215 -6.82 4.91 9.93
C GLN A 215 -5.52 4.23 10.33
N MET A 216 -5.15 3.18 9.61
CA MET A 216 -3.81 2.61 9.62
C MET A 216 -2.98 3.22 8.48
N VAL A 217 -1.78 3.71 8.81
CA VAL A 217 -0.88 4.40 7.89
C VAL A 217 0.27 3.47 7.50
N SER A 218 0.54 3.34 6.20
CA SER A 218 1.65 2.50 5.71
C SER A 218 3.01 3.10 6.00
N SER A 219 4.02 2.25 6.23
CA SER A 219 5.44 2.64 6.17
C SER A 219 5.83 3.24 4.82
N ASN A 220 5.09 2.90 3.76
CA ASN A 220 5.33 3.32 2.40
C ASN A 220 4.28 4.35 1.93
N ALA A 221 3.76 5.16 2.85
CA ALA A 221 2.87 6.27 2.52
C ALA A 221 3.56 7.29 1.60
N SER A 222 2.78 7.99 0.76
CA SER A 222 3.27 9.06 -0.11
C SER A 222 3.40 10.43 0.57
N LEU A 223 3.04 10.52 1.84
CA LEU A 223 3.24 11.69 2.70
C LEU A 223 4.09 11.31 3.89
N SER A 224 4.76 12.30 4.50
CA SER A 224 5.47 12.06 5.74
C SER A 224 4.50 11.73 6.89
N TYR A 225 4.94 10.93 7.85
CA TYR A 225 4.12 10.59 9.01
C TYR A 225 3.70 11.84 9.80
N ALA A 226 4.55 12.86 9.85
CA ALA A 226 4.25 14.13 10.49
C ALA A 226 3.11 14.88 9.79
N GLN A 227 3.12 14.94 8.45
CA GLN A 227 2.02 15.57 7.68
C GLN A 227 0.70 14.82 7.86
N ILE A 228 0.75 13.49 7.93
CA ILE A 228 -0.43 12.66 8.18
C ILE A 228 -0.96 12.89 9.60
N ALA A 229 -0.07 12.93 10.60
CA ALA A 229 -0.41 13.22 11.98
C ALA A 229 -1.00 14.64 12.17
N GLU A 230 -0.49 15.63 11.45
CA GLU A 230 -1.00 17.01 11.43
C GLU A 230 -2.38 17.11 10.78
N ALA A 231 -2.70 16.22 9.84
CA ALA A 231 -4.00 16.20 9.17
C ALA A 231 -5.17 15.70 10.04
N ARG A 232 -4.90 15.22 11.26
CA ARG A 232 -5.93 14.87 12.26
C ARG A 232 -6.87 16.07 12.50
N LEU A 233 -8.15 15.78 12.71
CA LEU A 233 -9.15 16.80 13.03
C LEU A 233 -9.21 17.12 14.52
N THR A 234 -8.80 16.17 15.36
CA THR A 234 -8.69 16.32 16.82
C THR A 234 -7.38 15.69 17.31
N ALA A 235 -6.87 16.15 18.44
CA ALA A 235 -5.63 15.64 19.01
C ALA A 235 -5.71 14.16 19.42
N ASP A 236 -6.91 13.67 19.75
CA ASP A 236 -7.20 12.30 20.15
C ASP A 236 -7.63 11.38 18.99
N GLN A 237 -7.65 11.88 17.75
CA GLN A 237 -8.00 11.08 16.59
C GLN A 237 -6.98 9.91 16.41
N PRO A 238 -7.44 8.65 16.51
CA PRO A 238 -6.53 7.52 16.54
C PRO A 238 -5.91 7.24 15.17
N LEU A 239 -4.61 6.98 15.16
CA LEU A 239 -3.88 6.46 14.00
C LEU A 239 -3.12 5.20 14.38
N PHE A 240 -3.24 4.15 13.56
CA PHE A 240 -2.38 2.98 13.64
C PHE A 240 -1.25 3.09 12.62
N PHE A 241 -0.13 2.41 12.89
CA PHE A 241 1.01 2.39 12.00
C PHE A 241 1.27 0.98 11.49
N GLN A 242 1.34 0.82 10.17
CA GLN A 242 1.70 -0.43 9.51
C GLN A 242 3.20 -0.44 9.22
N LEU A 243 3.92 -1.32 9.92
CA LEU A 243 5.37 -1.44 9.85
C LEU A 243 5.76 -2.50 8.80
N TYR A 244 6.45 -2.05 7.76
CA TYR A 244 7.40 -2.85 6.99
C TYR A 244 8.78 -2.65 7.63
N LYS A 245 9.34 -3.73 8.21
CA LYS A 245 10.60 -3.65 8.95
C LYS A 245 11.75 -3.60 7.95
N ASN A 246 12.58 -2.56 8.05
CA ASN A 246 13.80 -2.47 7.26
C ASN A 246 14.83 -3.53 7.72
N ARG A 247 15.67 -3.99 6.80
CA ARG A 247 16.82 -4.88 7.11
C ARG A 247 17.84 -4.25 8.07
N ASP A 248 17.98 -2.93 8.09
CA ASP A 248 18.72 -2.20 9.12
C ASP A 248 17.81 -1.89 10.32
N ASP A 249 18.08 -2.54 11.45
CA ASP A 249 17.36 -2.36 12.70
C ASP A 249 17.36 -0.91 13.20
N LYS A 250 18.40 -0.12 12.91
CA LYS A 250 18.47 1.29 13.32
C LYS A 250 17.46 2.13 12.55
N VAL A 251 17.33 1.89 11.24
CA VAL A 251 16.34 2.57 10.39
C VAL A 251 14.93 2.20 10.84
N ALA A 252 14.69 0.91 11.12
CA ALA A 252 13.41 0.44 11.61
C ALA A 252 13.08 1.00 13.01
N GLU A 253 14.05 1.07 13.92
CA GLU A 253 13.87 1.69 15.24
C GLU A 253 13.54 3.18 15.13
N GLN A 254 14.31 3.93 14.34
CA GLN A 254 14.07 5.37 14.16
C GLN A 254 12.64 5.65 13.67
N ARG A 255 12.16 4.85 12.70
CA ARG A 255 10.78 4.92 12.19
C ARG A 255 9.75 4.66 13.29
N VAL A 256 9.97 3.63 14.13
CA VAL A 256 9.08 3.32 15.26
C VAL A 256 9.08 4.47 16.29
N ARG A 257 10.25 5.05 16.60
CA ARG A 257 10.36 6.19 17.53
C ARG A 257 9.64 7.43 16.99
N GLU A 258 9.74 7.70 15.69
CA GLU A 258 9.06 8.81 15.03
C GLU A 258 7.53 8.71 15.19
N VAL A 259 6.94 7.55 14.89
CA VAL A 259 5.47 7.39 15.00
C VAL A 259 4.99 7.40 16.45
N ILE A 260 5.80 6.92 17.41
CA ILE A 260 5.50 7.06 18.84
C ILE A 260 5.47 8.54 19.23
N ALA A 261 6.46 9.32 18.81
CA ALA A 261 6.53 10.75 19.09
C ALA A 261 5.36 11.53 18.45
N LEU A 262 4.86 11.07 17.30
CA LEU A 262 3.69 11.62 16.61
C LEU A 262 2.33 11.13 17.18
N GLY A 263 2.35 10.34 18.25
CA GLY A 263 1.14 9.90 18.95
C GLY A 263 0.32 8.83 18.24
N TYR A 264 0.96 7.94 17.46
CA TYR A 264 0.28 6.76 16.91
C TYR A 264 -0.06 5.76 18.02
N ASN A 265 -1.15 5.01 17.85
CA ASN A 265 -1.78 4.22 18.92
C ASN A 265 -1.47 2.74 18.88
N ALA A 266 -1.01 2.18 17.76
CA ALA A 266 -0.65 0.77 17.61
C ALA A 266 0.30 0.56 16.44
N ILE A 267 1.05 -0.54 16.47
CA ILE A 267 1.95 -0.98 15.39
C ILE A 267 1.47 -2.31 14.83
N PHE A 268 1.28 -2.37 13.52
CA PHE A 268 0.91 -3.56 12.76
C PHE A 268 2.14 -4.02 11.96
N LEU A 269 2.87 -5.00 12.48
CA LEU A 269 4.03 -5.58 11.80
C LEU A 269 3.53 -6.46 10.65
N THR A 270 3.88 -6.11 9.42
CA THR A 270 3.44 -6.83 8.21
C THR A 270 4.43 -7.94 7.87
N VAL A 271 3.94 -9.17 7.76
CA VAL A 271 4.78 -10.38 7.57
C VAL A 271 4.45 -11.18 6.30
N ASP A 272 3.43 -10.77 5.55
CA ASP A 272 2.93 -11.47 4.35
C ASP A 272 3.54 -11.00 3.02
N ALA A 273 4.44 -10.01 3.04
CA ALA A 273 5.05 -9.43 1.85
C ALA A 273 6.57 -9.32 1.99
N ILE A 274 7.21 -10.40 2.45
CA ILE A 274 8.67 -10.52 2.50
C ILE A 274 9.26 -10.45 1.09
N VAL A 275 8.58 -11.05 0.11
CA VAL A 275 8.91 -10.93 -1.32
C VAL A 275 7.74 -10.28 -2.04
N ALA A 276 8.04 -9.55 -3.10
CA ALA A 276 7.03 -8.83 -3.87
C ALA A 276 6.09 -9.84 -4.55
N GLY A 277 4.79 -9.66 -4.40
CA GLY A 277 3.82 -10.41 -5.19
C GLY A 277 3.97 -10.07 -6.67
N ASN A 278 3.81 -11.05 -7.55
CA ASN A 278 3.86 -10.89 -8.99
C ASN A 278 2.62 -10.14 -9.50
N ARG A 279 2.64 -8.79 -9.44
CA ARG A 279 1.51 -7.96 -9.87
C ARG A 279 1.61 -7.65 -11.36
N GLU A 280 1.19 -8.59 -12.19
CA GLU A 280 1.43 -8.53 -13.63
C GLU A 280 0.85 -7.29 -14.31
N ARG A 281 -0.31 -6.79 -13.85
CA ARG A 281 -0.89 -5.54 -14.36
C ARG A 281 -0.04 -4.30 -14.05
N ASP A 282 0.58 -4.25 -12.87
CA ASP A 282 1.50 -3.16 -12.50
C ASP A 282 2.80 -3.23 -13.31
N VAL A 283 3.32 -4.45 -13.52
CA VAL A 283 4.49 -4.70 -14.38
C VAL A 283 4.21 -4.34 -15.85
N ARG A 284 3.01 -4.65 -16.36
CA ARG A 284 2.61 -4.38 -17.75
C ARG A 284 2.26 -2.92 -18.03
N ALA A 285 1.83 -2.17 -17.00
CA ALA A 285 1.28 -0.83 -17.17
C ALA A 285 2.18 0.16 -17.94
N PRO A 286 3.52 0.20 -17.74
CA PRO A 286 4.38 1.08 -18.54
C PRO A 286 4.35 0.77 -20.04
N PHE A 287 4.37 -0.51 -20.42
CA PHE A 287 4.36 -0.94 -21.82
C PHE A 287 3.02 -0.63 -22.49
N GLU A 288 1.92 -0.92 -21.81
CA GLU A 288 0.57 -0.65 -22.33
C GLU A 288 0.32 0.86 -22.47
N LEU A 289 0.84 1.67 -21.55
CA LEU A 289 0.82 3.13 -21.67
C LEU A 289 1.62 3.61 -22.88
N GLU A 290 2.86 3.12 -23.05
CA GLU A 290 3.69 3.47 -24.20
C GLU A 290 3.00 3.11 -25.52
N GLU A 291 2.35 1.93 -25.60
CA GLU A 291 1.58 1.52 -26.77
C GLU A 291 0.33 2.38 -27.02
N GLN A 292 -0.41 2.74 -25.97
CA GLN A 292 -1.57 3.63 -26.09
C GLN A 292 -1.17 5.02 -26.59
N GLU A 293 -0.01 5.52 -26.17
CA GLU A 293 0.47 6.86 -26.52
C GLU A 293 1.14 6.92 -27.90
N ARG A 294 1.57 5.78 -28.47
CA ARG A 294 2.04 5.73 -29.86
C ARG A 294 0.95 6.21 -30.83
N GLU A 295 1.36 7.00 -31.81
CA GLU A 295 0.51 7.35 -32.95
C GLU A 295 0.63 6.24 -34.01
N GLU A 296 -0.46 5.95 -34.74
CA GLU A 296 -0.41 4.99 -35.85
C GLU A 296 0.67 5.41 -36.86
N GLY A 297 1.80 4.69 -36.89
CA GLY A 297 2.89 4.92 -37.84
C GLY A 297 4.07 5.78 -37.35
N GLN A 298 4.08 6.27 -36.10
CA GLN A 298 5.25 6.94 -35.51
C GLN A 298 5.41 6.56 -34.03
N GLY A 299 6.42 5.75 -33.74
CA GLY A 299 6.86 5.46 -32.38
C GLY A 299 8.31 5.04 -32.39
N ASP A 300 9.12 5.67 -31.55
CA ASP A 300 10.44 5.13 -31.23
C ASP A 300 10.29 3.71 -30.67
N LYS A 301 11.24 2.84 -31.03
CA LYS A 301 11.33 1.47 -30.48
C LYS A 301 11.37 1.55 -28.95
N PRO A 302 10.83 0.54 -28.23
CA PRO A 302 11.00 0.47 -26.77
C PRO A 302 12.49 0.64 -26.44
N GLU A 303 12.82 1.54 -25.51
CA GLU A 303 14.23 1.82 -25.14
C GLU A 303 14.90 0.59 -24.49
N THR A 304 14.12 -0.38 -23.99
CA THR A 304 14.63 -1.61 -23.36
C THR A 304 13.70 -2.81 -23.60
N ASP A 305 14.26 -3.96 -24.00
CA ASP A 305 13.53 -5.23 -24.14
C ASP A 305 13.29 -5.97 -22.80
N GLU A 306 13.83 -5.45 -21.68
CA GLU A 306 13.71 -6.08 -20.36
C GLU A 306 12.56 -5.49 -19.54
N ALA A 307 11.66 -6.35 -19.06
CA ALA A 307 10.60 -5.97 -18.14
C ALA A 307 11.15 -5.70 -16.72
N ASP A 308 10.72 -4.59 -16.11
CA ASP A 308 10.92 -4.36 -14.67
C ASP A 308 9.95 -5.26 -13.88
N LEU A 309 10.43 -6.45 -13.53
CA LEU A 309 9.66 -7.49 -12.86
C LEU A 309 9.21 -7.09 -11.44
N LEU A 310 9.77 -6.04 -10.85
CA LEU A 310 9.40 -5.57 -9.51
C LEU A 310 8.14 -4.71 -9.54
N GLY A 311 7.88 -3.99 -10.63
CA GLY A 311 6.78 -3.03 -10.72
C GLY A 311 6.85 -1.93 -9.65
N THR A 312 5.77 -1.14 -9.53
CA THR A 312 5.65 -0.10 -8.49
C THR A 312 5.63 -0.72 -7.09
N ALA A 313 4.97 -1.87 -6.93
CA ALA A 313 4.81 -2.52 -5.62
C ALA A 313 6.11 -3.15 -5.08
N GLY A 314 6.90 -3.82 -5.92
CA GLY A 314 8.13 -4.48 -5.49
C GLY A 314 9.22 -3.49 -5.07
N ALA A 315 9.28 -2.33 -5.71
CA ALA A 315 10.17 -1.24 -5.32
C ALA A 315 10.00 -0.82 -3.85
N LEU A 316 8.79 -0.86 -3.31
CA LEU A 316 8.47 -0.37 -1.97
C LEU A 316 9.00 -1.27 -0.84
N ILE A 317 9.36 -2.52 -1.15
CA ILE A 317 9.80 -3.51 -0.15
C ILE A 317 11.24 -3.98 -0.40
N ALA A 318 11.95 -3.36 -1.36
CA ALA A 318 13.31 -3.77 -1.75
C ALA A 318 14.33 -3.75 -0.59
N ASN A 319 14.04 -3.01 0.47
CA ASN A 319 14.89 -2.86 1.66
C ASN A 319 14.30 -3.51 2.92
N ASP A 320 13.25 -4.33 2.78
CA ASP A 320 12.62 -4.99 3.92
C ASP A 320 13.47 -6.16 4.44
N ASP A 321 13.30 -6.45 5.73
CA ASP A 321 13.97 -7.56 6.42
C ASP A 321 13.35 -8.89 5.98
N LEU A 322 14.09 -9.66 5.20
CA LEU A 322 13.68 -10.98 4.73
C LEU A 322 13.78 -12.06 5.80
N ASP A 323 14.52 -11.81 6.88
CA ASP A 323 14.87 -12.79 7.90
C ASP A 323 14.07 -12.57 9.19
N MET A 324 12.89 -11.94 9.11
CA MET A 324 12.04 -11.75 10.28
C MET A 324 11.59 -13.09 10.87
N THR A 325 11.83 -13.28 12.18
CA THR A 325 11.34 -14.46 12.93
C THR A 325 10.64 -14.05 14.22
N TRP A 326 9.88 -14.97 14.81
CA TRP A 326 9.24 -14.75 16.10
C TRP A 326 10.26 -14.48 17.21
N GLU A 327 11.37 -15.21 17.22
CA GLU A 327 12.41 -15.19 18.25
C GLU A 327 13.28 -13.94 18.20
N ARG A 328 13.46 -13.35 17.01
CA ARG A 328 14.29 -12.16 16.81
C ARG A 328 13.44 -10.90 16.78
N THR A 329 12.43 -10.87 15.93
CA THR A 329 11.73 -9.63 15.55
C THR A 329 10.77 -9.17 16.64
N ILE A 330 10.04 -10.09 17.29
CA ILE A 330 9.06 -9.70 18.31
C ILE A 330 9.74 -9.19 19.59
N PRO A 331 10.76 -9.87 20.17
CA PRO A 331 11.49 -9.33 21.31
C PRO A 331 12.15 -7.98 21.02
N TRP A 332 12.74 -7.83 19.83
CA TRP A 332 13.29 -6.54 19.40
C TRP A 332 12.22 -5.45 19.35
N LEU A 333 11.09 -5.66 18.67
CA LEU A 333 10.04 -4.65 18.56
C LEU A 333 9.46 -4.30 19.93
N ARG A 334 9.28 -5.29 20.81
CA ARG A 334 8.85 -5.09 22.20
C ARG A 334 9.85 -4.29 23.03
N SER A 335 11.14 -4.39 22.74
CA SER A 335 12.18 -3.63 23.45
C SER A 335 12.15 -2.12 23.15
N ILE A 336 11.58 -1.72 22.01
CA ILE A 336 11.60 -0.32 21.55
C ILE A 336 10.24 0.39 21.64
N THR A 337 9.15 -0.33 21.95
CA THR A 337 7.81 0.25 22.07
C THR A 337 6.95 -0.41 23.14
N THR A 338 6.06 0.38 23.75
CA THR A 338 4.98 -0.09 24.63
C THR A 338 3.62 -0.10 23.94
N LEU A 339 3.53 0.37 22.69
CA LEU A 339 2.29 0.35 21.93
C LEU A 339 1.81 -1.10 21.70
N PRO A 340 0.49 -1.33 21.57
CA PRO A 340 -0.03 -2.59 21.06
C PRO A 340 0.64 -2.98 19.74
N ILE A 341 1.09 -4.23 19.65
CA ILE A 341 1.67 -4.82 18.44
C ILE A 341 0.66 -5.83 17.90
N VAL A 342 0.32 -5.72 16.62
CA VAL A 342 -0.48 -6.69 15.86
C VAL A 342 0.38 -7.27 14.75
N ILE A 343 0.31 -8.58 14.56
CA ILE A 343 0.97 -9.25 13.43
C ILE A 343 -0.03 -9.31 12.28
N LYS A 344 0.26 -8.58 11.21
CA LYS A 344 -0.58 -8.46 10.01
C LYS A 344 -0.04 -9.39 8.93
N GLY A 345 -0.93 -10.24 8.38
CA GLY A 345 -0.57 -11.15 7.29
C GLY A 345 -0.54 -12.63 7.67
N ILE A 346 -1.10 -12.97 8.83
CA ILE A 346 -1.29 -14.37 9.24
C ILE A 346 -2.34 -15.02 8.33
N GLN A 347 -1.96 -16.11 7.68
CA GLN A 347 -2.81 -16.84 6.72
C GLN A 347 -3.18 -18.25 7.23
N SER A 348 -2.52 -18.71 8.27
CA SER A 348 -2.77 -20.02 8.86
C SER A 348 -2.78 -19.98 10.38
N VAL A 349 -3.49 -20.92 10.95
CA VAL A 349 -3.82 -20.99 12.38
C VAL A 349 -2.60 -21.41 13.21
N GLU A 350 -1.73 -22.25 12.66
CA GLU A 350 -0.46 -22.69 13.25
C GLU A 350 0.60 -21.58 13.32
N ALA A 351 0.45 -20.51 12.52
CA ALA A 351 1.37 -19.38 12.55
C ALA A 351 1.34 -18.61 13.89
N TYR A 352 0.34 -18.87 14.76
CA TYR A 352 0.28 -18.33 16.12
C TYR A 352 1.00 -19.23 17.17
N GLY A 353 1.89 -20.13 16.72
CA GLY A 353 2.66 -21.01 17.59
C GLY A 353 1.79 -22.03 18.34
N GLU A 354 2.23 -22.44 19.53
CA GLU A 354 1.52 -23.44 20.35
C GLU A 354 0.06 -23.05 20.62
N ASP A 355 -0.20 -21.79 20.97
CA ASP A 355 -1.54 -21.26 21.19
C ASP A 355 -2.43 -21.40 19.94
N GLY A 356 -1.85 -21.19 18.76
CA GLY A 356 -2.52 -21.41 17.47
C GLY A 356 -2.92 -22.88 17.28
N VAL A 357 -1.99 -23.79 17.54
CA VAL A 357 -2.24 -25.24 17.46
C VAL A 357 -3.30 -25.68 18.46
N VAL A 358 -3.23 -25.23 19.72
CA VAL A 358 -4.26 -25.48 20.74
C VAL A 358 -5.62 -24.97 20.27
N LYS A 359 -5.67 -23.79 19.65
CA LYS A 359 -6.92 -23.25 19.12
C LYS A 359 -7.53 -24.09 18.00
N ILE A 360 -6.70 -24.67 17.13
CA ILE A 360 -7.17 -25.61 16.09
C ILE A 360 -7.82 -26.82 16.74
N VAL A 361 -7.15 -27.41 17.74
CA VAL A 361 -7.66 -28.56 18.49
C VAL A 361 -9.00 -28.21 19.16
N ASP A 362 -9.12 -27.02 19.77
CA ASP A 362 -10.38 -26.53 20.35
C ASP A 362 -11.51 -26.32 19.32
N ILE A 363 -11.17 -25.86 18.12
CA ILE A 363 -12.14 -25.72 17.02
C ILE A 363 -12.62 -27.12 16.59
N LEU A 364 -11.68 -28.03 16.32
CA LEU A 364 -11.99 -29.42 15.95
C LEU A 364 -12.86 -30.10 17.01
N GLN A 365 -12.51 -29.95 18.29
CA GLN A 365 -13.31 -30.48 19.39
C GLN A 365 -14.73 -29.91 19.39
N ARG A 366 -14.89 -28.59 19.22
CA ARG A 366 -16.22 -27.96 19.19
C ARG A 366 -17.06 -28.43 18.00
N GLU A 367 -16.45 -28.58 16.84
CA GLU A 367 -17.14 -29.09 15.64
C GLU A 367 -17.53 -30.56 15.79
N ILE A 368 -16.65 -31.41 16.33
CA ILE A 368 -16.97 -32.81 16.65
C ILE A 368 -18.15 -32.88 17.62
N VAL A 369 -18.10 -32.14 18.73
CA VAL A 369 -19.17 -32.13 19.74
C VAL A 369 -20.49 -31.59 19.15
N ARG A 370 -20.43 -30.55 18.31
CA ARG A 370 -21.62 -30.01 17.63
C ARG A 370 -22.19 -31.01 16.64
N GLY A 371 -21.37 -31.64 15.81
CA GLY A 371 -21.77 -32.66 14.85
C GLY A 371 -22.44 -33.85 15.55
N MET A 372 -21.83 -34.36 16.62
CA MET A 372 -22.43 -35.40 17.45
C MET A 372 -23.82 -35.00 17.97
N ARG A 373 -23.97 -33.79 18.53
CA ARG A 373 -25.26 -33.31 19.05
C ARG A 373 -26.33 -33.20 17.97
N LEU A 374 -25.95 -32.80 16.76
CA LEU A 374 -26.86 -32.75 15.61
C LEU A 374 -27.32 -34.15 15.17
N LEU A 375 -26.48 -35.16 15.38
CA LEU A 375 -26.80 -36.58 15.15
C LEU A 375 -27.56 -37.22 16.32
N GLY A 376 -27.86 -36.47 17.39
CA GLY A 376 -28.52 -36.98 18.59
C GLY A 376 -27.59 -37.69 19.59
N ALA A 377 -26.27 -37.62 19.38
CA ALA A 377 -25.27 -38.18 20.28
C ALA A 377 -24.69 -37.09 21.21
N SER A 378 -24.70 -37.36 22.51
CA SER A 378 -24.11 -36.51 23.54
C SER A 378 -22.72 -36.97 23.97
N LYS A 379 -22.36 -38.22 23.68
CA LYS A 379 -21.07 -38.86 23.97
C LYS A 379 -20.60 -39.73 22.80
N VAL A 380 -19.29 -39.93 22.68
CA VAL A 380 -18.71 -40.72 21.57
C VAL A 380 -19.25 -42.15 21.54
N GLN A 381 -19.52 -42.75 22.70
CA GLN A 381 -20.08 -44.10 22.82
C GLN A 381 -21.53 -44.22 22.31
N GLU A 382 -22.22 -43.10 22.10
CA GLU A 382 -23.59 -43.06 21.56
C GLU A 382 -23.61 -43.04 20.02
N LEU A 383 -22.44 -42.89 19.38
CA LEU A 383 -22.31 -42.98 17.93
C LEU A 383 -22.44 -44.44 17.48
N VAL A 384 -23.32 -44.67 16.53
CA VAL A 384 -23.52 -45.97 15.85
C VAL A 384 -23.05 -45.89 14.40
N PRO A 385 -22.75 -47.02 13.72
CA PRO A 385 -22.24 -47.01 12.35
C PRO A 385 -23.07 -46.21 11.34
N GLU A 386 -24.38 -46.04 11.57
CA GLU A 386 -25.27 -45.26 10.70
C GLU A 386 -25.12 -43.74 10.88
N MET A 387 -24.51 -43.28 11.99
CA MET A 387 -24.29 -41.88 12.31
C MET A 387 -22.92 -41.36 11.87
N VAL A 388 -21.97 -42.25 11.57
CA VAL A 388 -20.59 -41.90 11.25
C VAL A 388 -20.15 -42.60 9.97
N GLU A 389 -19.60 -41.84 9.04
CA GLU A 389 -18.98 -42.40 7.86
C GLU A 389 -17.47 -42.54 8.10
N GLN A 390 -16.93 -43.75 7.93
CA GLN A 390 -15.49 -43.93 7.89
C GLN A 390 -14.97 -43.38 6.56
N VAL A 391 -14.45 -42.16 6.58
CA VAL A 391 -13.72 -41.59 5.46
C VAL A 391 -12.30 -42.14 5.50
N ASN A 392 -12.01 -43.14 4.67
CA ASN A 392 -10.64 -43.55 4.42
C ASN A 392 -9.93 -42.43 3.65
N TRP A 393 -9.23 -41.56 4.37
CA TRP A 393 -8.31 -40.58 3.79
C TRP A 393 -7.17 -41.34 3.10
N GLN A 394 -7.40 -41.74 1.85
CA GLN A 394 -6.28 -41.90 0.93
C GLN A 394 -5.76 -40.51 0.60
N PRO A 395 -4.45 -40.24 0.71
CA PRO A 395 -3.87 -39.06 0.08
C PRO A 395 -4.33 -39.08 -1.39
N LEU A 396 -4.79 -37.94 -1.90
CA LEU A 396 -4.92 -37.72 -3.34
C LEU A 396 -3.51 -37.74 -3.97
N ILE A 397 -2.91 -38.93 -4.04
CA ILE A 397 -1.77 -39.22 -4.88
C ILE A 397 -2.33 -40.07 -6.02
N SER A 398 -2.17 -39.57 -7.24
CA SER A 398 -2.65 -40.11 -8.53
C SER A 398 -4.06 -39.69 -8.99
N LYS A 399 -4.15 -38.46 -9.48
CA LYS A 399 -4.68 -38.15 -10.84
C LYS A 399 -4.33 -36.70 -11.20
N LEU A 400 -3.04 -36.48 -11.45
CA LEU A 400 -2.52 -35.47 -12.38
C LEU A 400 -1.52 -36.19 -13.27
#